data_AF-Q4SYB3-F1
#
_entry.id   AF-Q4SYB3-F1
#
_cell.length_a   1.000
_cell.length_b   1.000
_cell.length_c   1.000
_cell.angle_alpha   90.00
_cell.angle_beta   90.00
_cell.angle_gamma   90.00
#
_symmetry.space_group_name_H-M   'P 1'
#
loop_
_entity.id
_entity.type
_entity.pdbx_description
1 polymer ?
#
loop_
_entity_poly.entity_id
_entity_poly.type
_entity_poly.pdbx_seq_one_letter_code
_entity_poly.pdbx_strand_id
1 'polypeptide(L)'
;MGEGVEGEDEIQFLRTSRVRVAQCGCGVNGCELTALDFYEWEEGGRSDWDKRRLKRLIQGASSVCVCSLDSMEDDEVVLQCSATIQNDQQKICLAAEGFGNRLCFLESISNSKNVPPDLSICAFVLEHSLSVRALQEILANREEKAEGVMGHRTLLYGHAVLLRHSYSGMYLCCLSTSRSSTDKLAFDVGLQENSTGEACWWTIHPASKQRSEGEKVRVGDDLILVSISSERYLHLSYGIGDFHVDAAFQQTFWSVVPICTRSEVAQGFLIGGDVLRLLYGHMDECLTVPSGQYGEEHRRTIHYEGGAVSSHARSLWKLETLRVVWSGSHIRWGQPFRLRHVTTGKYLSLTEEKSLLLVDKEKADIKSTVFCFRSSKEKLDPGTKKEVDGMGVPDIKYGDSVCYIQHVFSCQWLTYQTVDAKCARMGGVQRKAIIHHEGHMDDGLTLSRSQQEESHAARVIRSIVSVFNKFINRPDPRKQKELCTVF
;
A
#
# COMPACT_ATOMS: atom_id res chain seq x y z
N MET A 1 29.72 -79.17 4.18
CA MET A 1 30.65 -78.41 5.03
C MET A 1 30.51 -76.96 4.58
N GLY A 2 29.89 -76.02 5.27
CA GLY A 2 29.32 -75.91 6.62
C GLY A 2 29.13 -74.40 6.81
N GLU A 3 27.94 -73.98 7.25
CA GLU A 3 27.59 -72.77 8.04
C GLU A 3 28.15 -71.39 7.62
N GLY A 4 27.40 -70.28 7.52
CA GLY A 4 26.02 -69.94 7.87
C GLY A 4 25.78 -68.42 7.70
N VAL A 5 24.50 -68.08 7.42
CA VAL A 5 23.70 -66.93 7.89
C VAL A 5 24.02 -65.49 7.43
N GLU A 6 23.12 -65.03 6.53
CA GLU A 6 22.35 -63.77 6.41
C GLU A 6 23.01 -62.37 6.39
N GLY A 7 22.53 -61.56 5.43
CA GLY A 7 22.31 -60.11 5.65
C GLY A 7 22.63 -59.15 4.51
N GLU A 8 21.68 -59.01 3.58
CA GLU A 8 21.27 -57.78 2.88
C GLU A 8 22.21 -56.98 1.92
N ASP A 9 21.50 -56.37 0.95
CA ASP A 9 21.81 -55.17 0.16
C ASP A 9 22.38 -55.23 -1.28
N GLU A 10 21.48 -54.77 -2.15
CA GLU A 10 21.59 -53.69 -3.12
C GLU A 10 22.14 -53.91 -4.55
N ILE A 11 21.22 -53.54 -5.43
CA ILE A 11 21.32 -53.26 -6.86
C ILE A 11 22.27 -52.08 -7.09
N GLN A 12 23.31 -52.29 -7.89
CA GLN A 12 24.09 -51.20 -8.48
C GLN A 12 23.63 -50.84 -9.89
N PHE A 13 23.75 -49.53 -10.16
CA PHE A 13 23.85 -48.82 -11.45
C PHE A 13 22.69 -47.92 -11.93
N LEU A 14 22.65 -46.76 -11.26
CA LEU A 14 22.49 -45.39 -11.77
C LEU A 14 22.89 -45.14 -13.24
N ARG A 15 22.05 -44.37 -13.95
CA ARG A 15 22.47 -43.34 -14.92
C ARG A 15 21.60 -42.07 -14.82
N THR A 16 22.08 -41.15 -13.99
CA THR A 16 22.24 -39.69 -14.20
C THR A 16 21.20 -38.90 -15.02
N SER A 17 20.56 -37.94 -14.34
CA SER A 17 20.40 -36.56 -14.82
C SER A 17 20.46 -35.60 -13.61
N ARG A 18 21.54 -34.82 -13.51
CA ARG A 18 21.82 -33.85 -12.44
C ARG A 18 20.97 -32.59 -12.64
N VAL A 19 20.11 -32.26 -11.67
CA VAL A 19 19.61 -30.89 -11.48
C VAL A 19 20.50 -30.22 -10.43
N ARG A 20 21.08 -29.06 -10.76
CA ARG A 20 21.80 -28.22 -9.80
C ARG A 20 20.78 -27.61 -8.84
N VAL A 21 20.81 -28.03 -7.59
CA VAL A 21 20.16 -27.31 -6.48
C VAL A 21 21.00 -26.06 -6.20
N ALA A 22 20.37 -24.89 -6.27
CA ALA A 22 20.94 -23.67 -5.70
C ALA A 22 20.90 -23.83 -4.17
N GLN A 23 22.07 -24.00 -3.58
CA GLN A 23 22.26 -24.12 -2.14
C GLN A 23 21.98 -22.74 -1.52
N CYS A 24 20.86 -22.61 -0.80
CA CYS A 24 20.63 -21.47 0.07
C CYS A 24 21.61 -21.59 1.26
N GLY A 25 22.48 -20.60 1.43
CA GLY A 25 23.52 -20.58 2.47
C GLY A 25 22.99 -20.18 3.85
N CYS A 26 21.93 -20.84 4.34
CA CYS A 26 21.51 -20.70 5.73
C CYS A 26 21.74 -22.03 6.47
N GLY A 27 22.83 -22.09 7.25
CA GLY A 27 23.15 -23.21 8.13
C GLY A 27 22.25 -23.24 9.37
N VAL A 28 21.01 -23.68 9.22
CA VAL A 28 20.11 -23.99 10.34
C VAL A 28 19.57 -25.41 10.17
N ASN A 29 20.00 -26.31 11.06
CA ASN A 29 19.50 -27.68 11.14
C ASN A 29 18.03 -27.65 11.60
N GLY A 30 17.14 -28.33 10.85
CA GLY A 30 15.78 -28.62 11.32
C GLY A 30 14.66 -28.23 10.37
N CYS A 31 14.74 -28.62 9.09
CA CYS A 31 13.60 -28.69 8.16
C CYS A 31 13.89 -29.77 7.10
N GLU A 32 13.86 -31.05 7.49
CA GLU A 32 13.80 -32.14 6.51
C GLU A 32 12.34 -32.36 6.11
N LEU A 33 11.94 -31.78 4.99
CA LEU A 33 10.86 -32.31 4.16
C LEU A 33 11.50 -32.68 2.82
N THR A 34 11.90 -33.94 2.70
CA THR A 34 12.43 -34.53 1.48
C THR A 34 11.34 -34.57 0.40
N ALA A 35 11.66 -34.06 -0.79
CA ALA A 35 10.79 -34.06 -1.96
C ALA A 35 10.64 -35.45 -2.63
N LEU A 36 10.45 -36.51 -1.83
CA LEU A 36 10.29 -37.89 -2.30
C LEU A 36 8.83 -38.40 -2.25
N ASP A 37 7.91 -37.72 -1.54
CA ASP A 37 6.52 -38.19 -1.41
C ASP A 37 5.56 -37.76 -2.55
N PHE A 38 6.07 -37.12 -3.60
CA PHE A 38 5.21 -36.60 -4.68
C PHE A 38 4.99 -37.55 -5.87
N TYR A 39 5.68 -38.70 -5.92
CA TYR A 39 5.56 -39.63 -7.06
C TYR A 39 4.79 -40.94 -6.79
N GLU A 40 4.41 -41.23 -5.54
CA GLU A 40 3.55 -42.40 -5.22
C GLU A 40 2.07 -42.05 -5.01
N TRP A 41 1.68 -40.79 -5.20
CA TRP A 41 0.31 -40.31 -4.92
C TRP A 41 -0.53 -40.05 -6.18
N GLU A 42 -0.15 -40.59 -7.34
CA GLU A 42 -0.97 -40.53 -8.56
C GLU A 42 -1.69 -41.84 -8.91
N GLU A 43 -1.38 -42.96 -8.26
CA GLU A 43 -2.09 -44.23 -8.51
C GLU A 43 -3.10 -44.57 -7.40
N GLY A 44 -4.20 -43.84 -7.35
CA GLY A 44 -5.28 -44.15 -6.41
C GLY A 44 -6.53 -43.32 -6.63
N GLY A 45 -7.40 -43.76 -7.55
CA GLY A 45 -8.66 -43.09 -7.83
C GLY A 45 -9.58 -42.98 -6.60
N ARG A 46 -9.65 -41.79 -5.98
CA ARG A 46 -10.69 -41.40 -5.01
C ARG A 46 -11.13 -39.94 -5.11
N SER A 47 -12.27 -39.69 -4.45
CA SER A 47 -13.29 -38.68 -4.71
C SER A 47 -12.88 -37.20 -4.63
N ASP A 48 -13.69 -36.33 -5.26
CA ASP A 48 -13.55 -34.87 -5.33
C ASP A 48 -13.49 -34.15 -3.97
N TRP A 49 -13.90 -34.82 -2.88
CA TRP A 49 -13.80 -34.33 -1.51
C TRP A 49 -12.36 -34.32 -0.98
N ASP A 50 -11.54 -35.32 -1.32
CA ASP A 50 -10.14 -35.41 -0.87
C ASP A 50 -9.24 -34.40 -1.60
N LYS A 51 -9.53 -34.12 -2.87
CA LYS A 51 -8.84 -33.07 -3.65
C LYS A 51 -9.05 -31.67 -3.06
N ARG A 52 -10.21 -31.37 -2.50
CA ARG A 52 -10.48 -30.08 -1.81
C ARG A 52 -9.79 -29.97 -0.46
N ARG A 53 -9.55 -31.08 0.23
CA ARG A 53 -8.80 -31.10 1.49
C ARG A 53 -7.30 -30.96 1.22
N LEU A 54 -6.80 -31.60 0.16
CA LEU A 54 -5.42 -31.43 -0.30
C LEU A 54 -5.16 -30.02 -0.85
N LYS A 55 -6.11 -29.41 -1.58
CA LYS A 55 -6.01 -27.99 -1.97
C LYS A 55 -5.90 -27.06 -0.75
N ARG A 56 -6.64 -27.36 0.33
CA ARG A 56 -6.55 -26.62 1.60
C ARG A 56 -5.24 -26.90 2.36
N LEU A 57 -4.69 -28.11 2.29
CA LEU A 57 -3.40 -28.46 2.87
C LEU A 57 -2.22 -27.84 2.10
N ILE A 58 -2.28 -27.81 0.76
CA ILE A 58 -1.29 -27.18 -0.12
C ILE A 58 -1.38 -25.64 -0.01
N GLN A 59 -2.58 -25.05 0.10
CA GLN A 59 -2.73 -23.63 0.45
C GLN A 59 -2.27 -23.31 1.89
N GLY A 60 -2.29 -24.28 2.81
CA GLY A 60 -1.73 -24.14 4.15
C GLY A 60 -0.19 -24.19 4.19
N ALA A 61 0.42 -24.93 3.26
CA ALA A 61 1.87 -25.13 3.18
C ALA A 61 2.64 -23.97 2.49
N SER A 62 1.93 -23.02 1.88
CA SER A 62 2.51 -21.74 1.40
C SER A 62 2.00 -20.53 2.19
N SER A 63 1.59 -20.72 3.44
CA SER A 63 1.29 -19.57 4.30
C SER A 63 2.58 -18.83 4.64
N VAL A 64 2.87 -17.80 3.84
CA VAL A 64 3.84 -16.77 4.17
C VAL A 64 3.38 -16.20 5.52
N CYS A 65 4.10 -16.52 6.60
CA CYS A 65 3.97 -15.77 7.84
C CYS A 65 4.11 -14.29 7.49
N VAL A 66 3.45 -13.37 8.20
CA VAL A 66 3.71 -11.91 8.03
C VAL A 66 5.22 -11.61 8.24
N CYS A 67 5.96 -12.57 8.77
CA CYS A 67 7.20 -12.44 9.50
C CYS A 67 8.16 -13.63 9.27
N SER A 68 8.26 -14.15 8.04
CA SER A 68 9.43 -14.98 7.64
C SER A 68 10.66 -14.14 7.28
N LEU A 69 10.67 -12.85 7.65
CA LEU A 69 11.77 -11.91 7.47
C LEU A 69 12.31 -11.55 8.85
N ASP A 70 13.60 -11.79 9.09
CA ASP A 70 14.28 -11.60 10.38
C ASP A 70 14.38 -10.13 10.85
N SER A 71 13.68 -9.19 10.22
CA SER A 71 13.60 -7.80 10.67
C SER A 71 12.38 -7.04 10.11
N MET A 72 11.36 -6.79 10.94
CA MET A 72 10.29 -5.79 10.68
C MET A 72 10.77 -4.35 10.86
N GLU A 73 11.97 -4.01 10.40
CA GLU A 73 12.33 -2.59 10.31
C GLU A 73 11.52 -1.97 9.16
N ASP A 74 10.59 -1.09 9.53
CA ASP A 74 9.82 -0.23 8.63
C ASP A 74 8.82 -0.90 7.66
N ASP A 75 8.38 -2.13 7.95
CA ASP A 75 7.30 -2.77 7.18
C ASP A 75 6.00 -1.98 7.30
N GLU A 76 5.38 -1.70 6.15
CA GLU A 76 4.12 -0.96 6.08
C GLU A 76 2.95 -1.93 5.95
N VAL A 77 1.97 -1.74 6.83
CA VAL A 77 0.75 -2.55 6.90
C VAL A 77 -0.48 -1.65 6.94
N VAL A 78 -1.63 -2.19 6.54
CA VAL A 78 -2.95 -1.58 6.80
C VAL A 78 -3.76 -2.48 7.72
N LEU A 79 -4.54 -1.87 8.60
CA LEU A 79 -5.57 -2.57 9.36
C LEU A 79 -6.86 -2.57 8.55
N GLN A 80 -7.31 -3.76 8.17
CA GLN A 80 -8.51 -3.95 7.36
C GLN A 80 -9.58 -4.68 8.16
N CYS A 81 -10.83 -4.28 8.06
CA CYS A 81 -11.97 -5.04 8.57
C CYS A 81 -13.00 -5.27 7.46
N SER A 82 -13.93 -6.20 7.69
CA SER A 82 -15.08 -6.42 6.82
C SER A 82 -16.38 -6.23 7.60
N ALA A 83 -17.33 -5.48 7.03
CA ALA A 83 -18.67 -5.32 7.57
C ALA A 83 -19.72 -5.52 6.48
N THR A 84 -20.85 -6.12 6.84
CA THR A 84 -21.95 -6.37 5.90
C THR A 84 -22.98 -5.26 6.00
N ILE A 85 -23.19 -4.50 4.92
CA ILE A 85 -24.31 -3.54 4.80
C ILE A 85 -25.25 -4.03 3.70
N GLN A 86 -26.56 -4.09 3.98
CA GLN A 86 -27.59 -4.38 2.96
C GLN A 86 -27.27 -5.63 2.11
N ASN A 87 -26.72 -6.68 2.76
CA ASN A 87 -26.27 -7.94 2.15
C ASN A 87 -25.03 -7.85 1.23
N ASP A 88 -24.31 -6.73 1.23
CA ASP A 88 -23.02 -6.60 0.54
C ASP A 88 -21.87 -6.47 1.55
N GLN A 89 -20.79 -7.22 1.32
CA GLN A 89 -19.63 -7.23 2.21
C GLN A 89 -18.69 -6.08 1.85
N GLN A 90 -18.59 -5.10 2.74
CA GLN A 90 -17.68 -3.98 2.60
C GLN A 90 -16.37 -4.26 3.32
N LYS A 91 -15.27 -4.22 2.56
CA LYS A 91 -13.90 -4.14 3.06
C LYS A 91 -13.51 -2.67 3.25
N ILE A 92 -12.94 -2.40 4.42
CA ILE A 92 -12.64 -1.05 4.90
C ILE A 92 -11.26 -1.07 5.56
N CYS A 93 -10.48 -0.01 5.36
CA CYS A 93 -9.21 0.20 6.05
C CYS A 93 -9.35 1.30 7.12
N LEU A 94 -8.64 1.16 8.24
CA LEU A 94 -8.41 2.24 9.18
C LEU A 94 -7.56 3.32 8.52
N ALA A 95 -7.97 4.58 8.64
CA ALA A 95 -7.26 5.71 8.05
C ALA A 95 -7.19 6.92 9.00
N ALA A 96 -6.18 7.76 8.82
CA ALA A 96 -6.07 9.02 9.51
C ALA A 96 -5.30 10.04 8.67
N GLU A 97 -5.70 11.32 8.71
CA GLU A 97 -4.98 12.38 7.97
C GLU A 97 -3.73 12.84 8.75
N GLY A 98 -3.83 12.88 10.08
CA GLY A 98 -2.80 13.39 10.98
C GLY A 98 -2.88 14.92 11.08
N PHE A 99 -2.22 15.62 10.17
CA PHE A 99 -2.20 17.09 10.16
C PHE A 99 -3.59 17.66 9.84
N GLY A 100 -4.11 18.52 10.71
CA GLY A 100 -5.44 19.13 10.57
C GLY A 100 -6.63 18.22 10.95
N ASN A 101 -6.43 16.90 11.00
CA ASN A 101 -7.41 15.96 11.55
C ASN A 101 -6.72 14.76 12.21
N ARG A 102 -6.73 14.74 13.54
CA ARG A 102 -6.13 13.68 14.35
C ARG A 102 -7.06 12.50 14.61
N LEU A 103 -8.36 12.60 14.33
CA LEU A 103 -9.28 11.49 14.52
C LEU A 103 -9.10 10.47 13.39
N CYS A 104 -9.16 9.20 13.76
CA CYS A 104 -9.21 8.12 12.77
C CYS A 104 -10.60 8.06 12.13
N PHE A 105 -10.61 7.63 10.89
CA PHE A 105 -11.82 7.37 10.11
C PHE A 105 -11.57 6.13 9.24
N LEU A 106 -12.50 5.88 8.32
CA LEU A 106 -12.55 4.65 7.54
C LEU A 106 -12.47 4.94 6.05
N GLU A 107 -11.56 4.27 5.36
CA GLU A 107 -11.42 4.34 3.91
C GLU A 107 -11.95 3.04 3.29
N SER A 108 -13.01 3.13 2.49
CA SER A 108 -13.57 1.97 1.80
C SER A 108 -12.67 1.53 0.65
N ILE A 109 -12.34 0.24 0.60
CA ILE A 109 -11.55 -0.38 -0.48
C ILE A 109 -12.40 -1.30 -1.38
N SER A 110 -13.68 -1.44 -1.07
CA SER A 110 -14.62 -2.36 -1.74
C SER A 110 -14.89 -1.98 -3.19
N ASN A 111 -15.02 -0.67 -3.45
CA ASN A 111 -15.33 -0.14 -4.78
C ASN A 111 -14.07 0.36 -5.54
N SER A 112 -12.90 -0.22 -5.24
CA SER A 112 -11.60 0.20 -5.79
C SER A 112 -11.51 0.24 -7.32
N LYS A 113 -12.37 -0.53 -8.01
CA LYS A 113 -12.49 -0.51 -9.48
C LYS A 113 -13.07 0.80 -10.02
N ASN A 114 -14.01 1.42 -9.30
CA ASN A 114 -14.66 2.65 -9.76
C ASN A 114 -14.13 3.89 -9.03
N VAL A 115 -13.78 3.75 -7.75
CA VAL A 115 -13.27 4.84 -6.90
C VAL A 115 -11.97 4.36 -6.25
N PRO A 116 -10.79 4.90 -6.62
CA PRO A 116 -9.51 4.52 -6.04
C PRO A 116 -9.45 4.86 -4.54
N PRO A 117 -9.05 3.93 -3.66
CA PRO A 117 -8.85 4.23 -2.24
C PRO A 117 -7.55 5.02 -2.01
N ASP A 118 -7.53 5.91 -1.01
CA ASP A 118 -6.31 6.63 -0.61
C ASP A 118 -5.50 5.82 0.42
N LEU A 119 -4.73 4.85 -0.05
CA LEU A 119 -3.96 3.97 0.84
C LEU A 119 -2.84 4.69 1.62
N SER A 120 -2.44 5.90 1.20
CA SER A 120 -1.34 6.64 1.84
C SER A 120 -1.63 7.04 3.29
N ILE A 121 -2.92 7.24 3.61
CA ILE A 121 -3.40 7.60 4.95
C ILE A 121 -3.89 6.37 5.73
N CYS A 122 -3.80 5.19 5.13
CA CYS A 122 -4.16 3.93 5.76
C CYS A 122 -2.94 3.18 6.30
N ALA A 123 -1.74 3.55 5.85
CA ALA A 123 -0.51 2.81 6.12
C ALA A 123 0.04 3.11 7.52
N PHE A 124 0.29 2.04 8.27
CA PHE A 124 0.94 2.04 9.58
C PHE A 124 2.23 1.22 9.53
N VAL A 125 3.16 1.55 10.41
CA VAL A 125 4.39 0.81 10.67
C VAL A 125 4.29 0.24 12.08
N LEU A 126 4.63 -1.04 12.22
CA LEU A 126 4.81 -1.65 13.53
C LEU A 126 6.16 -1.21 14.09
N GLU A 127 6.14 -0.37 15.12
CA GLU A 127 7.37 0.17 15.70
C GLU A 127 7.92 -0.75 16.81
N HIS A 128 7.02 -1.23 17.67
CA HIS A 128 7.37 -2.14 18.75
C HIS A 128 6.33 -3.25 18.91
N SER A 129 6.81 -4.44 19.30
CA SER A 129 6.00 -5.53 19.85
C SER A 129 6.69 -6.07 21.11
N LEU A 130 5.99 -5.95 22.24
CA LEU A 130 6.53 -6.25 23.56
C LEU A 130 5.56 -7.15 24.33
N SER A 131 6.10 -8.01 25.19
CA SER A 131 5.25 -8.63 26.20
C SER A 131 4.66 -7.54 27.12
N VAL A 132 3.46 -7.76 27.65
CA VAL A 132 2.81 -6.80 28.56
C VAL A 132 3.67 -6.48 29.78
N ARG A 133 4.44 -7.47 30.28
CA ARG A 133 5.36 -7.27 31.41
C ARG A 133 6.53 -6.35 31.06
N ALA A 134 7.15 -6.57 29.90
CA ALA A 134 8.23 -5.72 29.43
C ALA A 134 7.75 -4.28 29.20
N LEU A 135 6.53 -4.10 28.69
CA LEU A 135 5.94 -2.77 28.55
C LEU A 135 5.74 -2.08 29.91
N GLN A 136 5.23 -2.79 30.92
CA GLN A 136 5.06 -2.23 32.26
C GLN A 136 6.38 -1.77 32.87
N GLU A 137 7.47 -2.52 32.66
CA GLU A 137 8.82 -2.13 33.09
C GLU A 137 9.29 -0.84 32.40
N ILE A 138 9.09 -0.72 31.09
CA ILE A 138 9.42 0.51 30.33
C ILE A 138 8.61 1.70 30.83
N LEU A 139 7.30 1.52 31.05
CA LEU A 139 6.42 2.59 31.50
C LEU A 139 6.72 3.04 32.93
N ALA A 140 7.27 2.16 33.77
CA ALA A 140 7.71 2.48 35.13
C ALA A 140 9.06 3.26 35.16
N ASN A 141 9.98 2.98 34.24
CA ASN A 141 11.33 3.55 34.22
C ASN A 141 11.44 4.86 33.41
N ARG A 142 10.57 5.84 33.68
CA ARG A 142 10.37 7.11 32.92
C ARG A 142 11.62 8.01 32.63
N GLU A 143 12.83 7.65 33.02
CA GLU A 143 14.01 8.53 32.96
C GLU A 143 15.23 8.01 32.17
N GLU A 144 15.32 6.72 31.84
CA GLU A 144 16.35 6.24 30.91
C GLU A 144 15.73 5.95 29.55
N LYS A 145 16.18 6.67 28.53
CA LYS A 145 15.82 6.46 27.12
C LYS A 145 15.70 4.97 26.85
N ALA A 146 14.54 4.55 26.35
CA ALA A 146 14.24 3.20 25.89
C ALA A 146 15.04 2.79 24.62
N GLU A 147 16.31 3.19 24.53
CA GLU A 147 17.24 2.85 23.45
C GLU A 147 17.78 1.41 23.60
N GLY A 148 17.42 0.68 24.67
CA GLY A 148 17.95 -0.66 24.99
C GLY A 148 16.95 -1.82 24.91
N VAL A 149 15.64 -1.59 24.82
CA VAL A 149 14.67 -2.70 24.77
C VAL A 149 14.41 -3.10 23.33
N MET A 150 15.22 -4.05 22.85
CA MET A 150 15.07 -4.66 21.54
C MET A 150 13.82 -5.56 21.55
N GLY A 151 12.65 -4.95 21.31
CA GLY A 151 11.41 -5.69 21.15
C GLY A 151 11.52 -6.73 20.04
N HIS A 152 10.81 -7.86 20.20
CA HIS A 152 10.74 -8.85 19.14
C HIS A 152 10.08 -8.22 17.92
N ARG A 153 10.76 -8.24 16.78
CA ARG A 153 10.27 -7.71 15.49
C ARG A 153 9.29 -8.66 14.80
N THR A 154 8.64 -9.52 15.57
CA THR A 154 7.67 -10.49 15.10
C THR A 154 6.42 -10.30 15.92
N LEU A 155 5.29 -10.06 15.25
CA LEU A 155 3.99 -10.00 15.89
C LEU A 155 3.63 -11.35 16.52
N LEU A 156 3.50 -11.37 17.84
CA LEU A 156 3.01 -12.50 18.60
C LEU A 156 1.65 -12.15 19.21
N TYR A 157 0.75 -13.14 19.25
CA TYR A 157 -0.47 -13.01 20.03
C TYR A 157 -0.14 -12.79 21.52
N GLY A 158 -0.81 -11.82 22.13
CA GLY A 158 -0.68 -11.47 23.56
C GLY A 158 0.33 -10.36 23.82
N HIS A 159 1.04 -9.92 22.78
CA HIS A 159 1.93 -8.78 22.89
C HIS A 159 1.17 -7.45 22.80
N ALA A 160 1.73 -6.45 23.48
CA ALA A 160 1.44 -5.06 23.27
C ALA A 160 2.20 -4.55 22.05
N VAL A 161 1.52 -3.80 21.18
CA VAL A 161 2.08 -3.23 19.97
C VAL A 161 1.95 -1.71 19.96
N LEU A 162 2.93 -1.08 19.33
CA LEU A 162 2.96 0.34 19.03
C LEU A 162 2.87 0.53 17.52
N LEU A 163 1.80 1.19 17.07
CA LEU A 163 1.54 1.45 15.65
C LEU A 163 1.76 2.93 15.34
N ARG A 164 2.69 3.20 14.43
CA ARG A 164 2.98 4.55 13.93
C ARG A 164 2.37 4.75 12.56
N HIS A 165 1.62 5.81 12.37
CA HIS A 165 1.07 6.19 11.07
C HIS A 165 2.22 6.60 10.13
N SER A 166 2.37 5.90 9.00
CA SER A 166 3.54 6.03 8.11
C SER A 166 3.68 7.47 7.60
N TYR A 167 2.56 8.11 7.27
CA TYR A 167 2.60 9.45 6.67
C TYR A 167 2.88 10.58 7.67
N SER A 168 2.21 10.61 8.83
CA SER A 168 2.36 11.72 9.78
C SER A 168 3.44 11.49 10.84
N GLY A 169 3.94 10.25 10.98
CA GLY A 169 4.88 9.88 12.04
C GLY A 169 4.27 9.85 13.44
N MET A 170 2.95 10.07 13.57
CA MET A 170 2.22 10.05 14.84
C MET A 170 1.77 8.63 15.21
N TYR A 171 1.48 8.39 16.48
CA TYR A 171 1.10 7.09 17.02
C TYR A 171 -0.42 6.93 17.12
N LEU A 172 -0.92 5.71 16.85
CA LEU A 172 -2.34 5.36 17.01
C LEU A 172 -2.70 5.21 18.48
N CYS A 173 -3.64 6.01 18.96
CA CYS A 173 -4.01 6.11 20.36
C CYS A 173 -5.52 5.97 20.61
N CYS A 174 -5.85 5.40 21.76
CA CYS A 174 -7.15 5.59 22.39
C CYS A 174 -7.16 6.95 23.10
N LEU A 175 -8.01 7.87 22.66
CA LEU A 175 -8.14 9.21 23.24
C LEU A 175 -9.04 9.18 24.48
N SER A 176 -8.97 10.21 25.31
CA SER A 176 -9.88 10.38 26.45
C SER A 176 -11.19 11.09 26.08
N THR A 177 -11.34 11.51 24.83
CA THR A 177 -12.54 12.16 24.32
C THR A 177 -13.55 11.13 23.85
N SER A 178 -14.84 11.46 23.92
CA SER A 178 -15.96 10.62 23.47
C SER A 178 -16.90 11.43 22.57
N ARG A 179 -16.34 12.17 21.61
CA ARG A 179 -17.11 13.16 20.83
C ARG A 179 -17.68 12.58 19.54
N SER A 180 -17.11 11.50 19.02
CA SER A 180 -17.44 10.96 17.71
C SER A 180 -18.53 9.88 17.73
N SER A 181 -18.69 9.18 18.85
CA SER A 181 -19.62 8.06 19.00
C SER A 181 -20.91 8.47 19.69
N THR A 182 -22.02 7.81 19.34
CA THR A 182 -23.29 7.92 20.10
C THR A 182 -23.24 7.13 21.41
N ASP A 183 -22.31 6.18 21.53
CA ASP A 183 -22.07 5.47 22.78
C ASP A 183 -21.24 6.34 23.72
N LYS A 184 -21.84 6.73 24.85
CA LYS A 184 -21.18 7.55 25.89
C LYS A 184 -20.04 6.82 26.59
N LEU A 185 -19.94 5.50 26.43
CA LEU A 185 -18.87 4.68 26.97
C LEU A 185 -17.78 4.39 25.93
N ALA A 186 -17.93 4.86 24.69
CA ALA A 186 -16.90 4.72 23.68
C ALA A 186 -15.89 5.87 23.80
N PHE A 187 -14.63 5.58 23.52
CA PHE A 187 -13.59 6.60 23.39
C PHE A 187 -13.24 6.80 21.92
N ASP A 188 -12.86 8.02 21.56
CA ASP A 188 -12.40 8.34 20.22
C ASP A 188 -11.05 7.67 19.96
N VAL A 189 -10.83 7.20 18.73
CA VAL A 189 -9.54 6.68 18.28
C VAL A 189 -8.89 7.72 17.37
N GLY A 190 -7.60 8.00 17.59
CA GLY A 190 -6.90 9.07 16.89
C GLY A 190 -5.39 8.97 16.96
N LEU A 191 -4.71 10.00 16.47
CA LEU A 191 -3.25 10.08 16.41
C LEU A 191 -2.70 11.08 17.45
N GLN A 192 -1.58 10.73 18.09
CA GLN A 192 -0.80 11.62 18.96
C GLN A 192 0.67 11.68 18.56
N GLU A 193 1.33 12.81 18.80
CA GLU A 193 2.74 13.03 18.42
C GLU A 193 3.72 12.24 19.27
N ASN A 194 3.41 12.01 20.54
CA ASN A 194 4.25 11.28 21.47
C ASN A 194 3.68 9.89 21.75
N SER A 195 4.58 8.92 21.93
CA SER A 195 4.27 7.56 22.37
C SER A 195 4.29 7.42 23.91
N THR A 196 4.21 8.55 24.63
CA THR A 196 4.33 8.53 26.10
C THR A 196 3.06 8.00 26.74
N GLY A 197 3.23 7.01 27.62
CA GLY A 197 2.14 6.43 28.40
C GLY A 197 1.39 5.32 27.65
N GLU A 198 0.32 4.85 28.28
CA GLU A 198 -0.39 3.62 27.86
C GLU A 198 -1.35 3.83 26.67
N ALA A 199 -1.70 5.08 26.36
CA ALA A 199 -2.76 5.40 25.40
C ALA A 199 -2.46 4.99 23.95
N CYS A 200 -1.17 4.86 23.60
CA CYS A 200 -0.72 4.48 22.25
C CYS A 200 -0.51 2.97 22.07
N TRP A 201 -0.70 2.17 23.13
CA TRP A 201 -0.41 0.74 23.13
C TRP A 201 -1.68 -0.09 23.01
N TRP A 202 -1.60 -1.14 22.19
CA TRP A 202 -2.70 -2.05 21.91
C TRP A 202 -2.23 -3.49 22.10
N THR A 203 -2.96 -4.34 22.83
CA THR A 203 -2.69 -5.78 22.83
C THR A 203 -3.39 -6.45 21.66
N ILE A 204 -2.75 -7.47 21.08
CA ILE A 204 -3.30 -8.24 19.96
C ILE A 204 -3.70 -9.62 20.46
N HIS A 205 -4.95 -9.99 20.23
CA HIS A 205 -5.50 -11.30 20.61
C HIS A 205 -6.01 -12.07 19.40
N PRO A 206 -5.95 -13.42 19.43
CA PRO A 206 -6.49 -14.25 18.37
C PRO A 206 -8.02 -14.18 18.35
N ALA A 207 -8.61 -13.96 17.18
CA ALA A 207 -10.07 -13.93 17.04
C ALA A 207 -10.75 -15.30 17.21
N SER A 208 -10.01 -16.39 17.00
CA SER A 208 -10.53 -17.76 17.07
C SER A 208 -9.63 -18.67 17.90
N LYS A 209 -10.20 -19.78 18.38
CA LYS A 209 -9.46 -20.84 19.10
C LYS A 209 -8.47 -21.63 18.22
N GLN A 210 -8.33 -21.29 16.94
CA GLN A 210 -7.34 -21.91 16.05
C GLN A 210 -5.93 -21.37 16.27
N ARG A 211 -5.81 -20.25 16.99
CA ARG A 211 -4.54 -19.61 17.35
C ARG A 211 -4.48 -19.45 18.87
N SER A 212 -3.27 -19.44 19.39
CA SER A 212 -2.99 -19.34 20.82
C SER A 212 -2.07 -18.16 21.12
N GLU A 213 -2.13 -17.67 22.36
CA GLU A 213 -1.19 -16.66 22.86
C GLU A 213 0.26 -17.14 22.71
N GLY A 214 1.15 -16.25 22.27
CA GLY A 214 2.55 -16.54 21.97
C GLY A 214 2.82 -17.10 20.56
N GLU A 215 1.80 -17.46 19.77
CA GLU A 215 1.98 -17.85 18.37
C GLU A 215 2.27 -16.62 17.48
N LYS A 216 3.02 -16.84 16.38
CA LYS A 216 3.27 -15.82 15.36
C LYS A 216 1.99 -15.50 14.58
N VAL A 217 1.69 -14.22 14.42
CA VAL A 217 0.60 -13.74 13.57
C VAL A 217 0.93 -13.98 12.09
N ARG A 218 0.00 -14.55 11.31
CA ARG A 218 0.16 -14.83 9.87
C ARG A 218 -0.64 -13.88 8.99
N VAL A 219 -0.24 -13.75 7.72
CA VAL A 219 -0.93 -12.86 6.76
C VAL A 219 -2.36 -13.38 6.59
N GLY A 220 -3.33 -12.50 6.78
CA GLY A 220 -4.76 -12.85 6.69
C GLY A 220 -5.33 -13.50 7.94
N ASP A 221 -4.59 -13.58 9.05
CA ASP A 221 -5.20 -13.91 10.34
C ASP A 221 -6.13 -12.78 10.80
N ASP A 222 -7.22 -13.15 11.48
CA ASP A 222 -8.14 -12.23 12.13
C ASP A 222 -7.67 -11.94 13.57
N LEU A 223 -7.60 -10.65 13.89
CA LEU A 223 -7.06 -10.09 15.12
C LEU A 223 -8.12 -9.29 15.86
N ILE A 224 -7.99 -9.28 17.18
CA ILE A 224 -8.70 -8.38 18.07
C ILE A 224 -7.66 -7.45 18.69
N LEU A 225 -7.82 -6.13 18.52
CA LEU A 225 -6.98 -5.13 19.17
C LEU A 225 -7.69 -4.59 20.40
N VAL A 226 -7.00 -4.57 21.55
CA VAL A 226 -7.52 -4.04 22.81
C VAL A 226 -6.59 -2.94 23.30
N SER A 227 -7.14 -1.76 23.57
CA SER A 227 -6.39 -0.63 24.14
C SER A 227 -5.92 -0.95 25.56
N ILE A 228 -4.65 -0.68 25.86
CA ILE A 228 -4.11 -0.89 27.21
C ILE A 228 -4.65 0.12 28.20
N SER A 229 -4.77 1.40 27.80
CA SER A 229 -5.19 2.47 28.71
C SER A 229 -6.67 2.41 29.12
N SER A 230 -7.51 1.75 28.32
CA SER A 230 -8.96 1.79 28.47
C SER A 230 -9.64 0.41 28.50
N GLU A 231 -8.88 -0.66 28.24
CA GLU A 231 -9.37 -2.04 28.15
C GLU A 231 -10.55 -2.19 27.18
N ARG A 232 -10.57 -1.37 26.12
CA ARG A 232 -11.61 -1.34 25.08
C ARG A 232 -11.09 -1.83 23.76
N TYR A 233 -11.96 -2.47 23.00
CA TYR A 233 -11.66 -2.98 21.67
C TYR A 233 -11.59 -1.85 20.65
N LEU A 234 -10.65 -1.95 19.70
CA LEU A 234 -10.70 -1.15 18.49
C LEU A 234 -11.94 -1.59 17.68
N HIS A 235 -12.97 -0.77 17.71
CA HIS A 235 -14.31 -1.15 17.31
C HIS A 235 -14.75 -0.40 16.05
N LEU A 236 -15.30 -1.16 15.10
CA LEU A 236 -16.02 -0.63 13.96
C LEU A 236 -17.48 -0.42 14.35
N SER A 237 -17.83 0.83 14.62
CA SER A 237 -19.17 1.22 15.04
C SER A 237 -20.00 1.67 13.84
N TYR A 238 -21.26 1.22 13.80
CA TYR A 238 -22.24 1.69 12.83
C TYR A 238 -23.21 2.66 13.51
N GLY A 239 -23.06 3.94 13.19
CA GLY A 239 -23.89 5.03 13.73
C GLY A 239 -25.09 5.35 12.86
N ILE A 240 -25.66 6.55 13.04
CA ILE A 240 -26.77 7.06 12.21
C ILE A 240 -26.26 7.36 10.79
N GLY A 241 -26.16 6.32 9.97
CA GLY A 241 -25.95 6.40 8.52
C GLY A 241 -24.51 6.28 8.00
N ASP A 242 -23.50 6.15 8.87
CA ASP A 242 -22.11 5.94 8.46
C ASP A 242 -21.34 5.08 9.46
N PHE A 243 -20.26 4.43 8.98
CA PHE A 243 -19.31 3.75 9.83
C PHE A 243 -18.33 4.74 10.44
N HIS A 244 -17.97 4.51 11.69
CA HIS A 244 -16.87 5.20 12.36
C HIS A 244 -16.06 4.20 13.17
N VAL A 245 -14.90 4.65 13.62
CA VAL A 245 -14.02 3.86 14.48
C VAL A 245 -13.98 4.49 15.85
N ASP A 246 -14.20 3.67 16.87
CA ASP A 246 -14.11 4.05 18.27
C ASP A 246 -13.45 2.94 19.09
N ALA A 247 -13.20 3.20 20.38
CA ALA A 247 -12.75 2.21 21.33
C ALA A 247 -13.91 1.88 22.28
N ALA A 248 -14.51 0.70 22.10
CA ALA A 248 -15.76 0.29 22.76
C ALA A 248 -15.72 -1.17 23.28
N PHE A 249 -16.83 -1.66 23.83
CA PHE A 249 -16.93 -3.01 24.42
C PHE A 249 -17.20 -4.13 23.41
N GLN A 250 -17.46 -3.80 22.15
CA GLN A 250 -17.74 -4.78 21.11
C GLN A 250 -16.48 -5.08 20.29
N GLN A 251 -16.25 -6.37 20.04
CA GLN A 251 -15.09 -6.81 19.26
C GLN A 251 -15.29 -6.51 17.78
N THR A 252 -14.20 -6.20 17.10
CA THR A 252 -14.13 -6.14 15.64
C THR A 252 -12.95 -6.98 15.19
N PHE A 253 -13.16 -7.76 14.13
CA PHE A 253 -12.10 -8.56 13.53
C PHE A 253 -11.35 -7.72 12.51
N TRP A 254 -10.08 -7.48 12.83
CA TRP A 254 -9.13 -6.77 11.99
C TRP A 254 -8.14 -7.74 11.40
N SER A 255 -7.79 -7.57 10.13
CA SER A 255 -6.70 -8.29 9.48
C SER A 255 -5.56 -7.31 9.21
N VAL A 256 -4.33 -7.76 9.46
CA VAL A 256 -3.12 -7.03 9.07
C VAL A 256 -2.78 -7.39 7.63
N VAL A 257 -2.78 -6.40 6.75
CA VAL A 257 -2.51 -6.57 5.33
C VAL A 257 -1.17 -5.90 4.99
N PRO A 258 -0.17 -6.66 4.48
CA PRO A 258 1.11 -6.08 4.11
C PRO A 258 0.99 -5.21 2.86
N ILE A 259 1.59 -4.02 2.90
CA ILE A 259 1.64 -3.06 1.81
C ILE A 259 3.02 -3.05 1.15
N CYS A 260 4.06 -3.00 1.96
CA CYS A 260 5.46 -2.90 1.52
C CYS A 260 6.37 -3.45 2.61
N THR A 261 7.45 -4.09 2.19
CA THR A 261 8.52 -4.55 3.08
C THR A 261 9.78 -3.77 2.73
N ARG A 262 10.24 -2.89 3.63
CA ARG A 262 11.37 -1.99 3.30
C ARG A 262 12.71 -2.69 3.25
N SER A 263 12.87 -3.80 3.97
CA SER A 263 14.09 -4.62 3.95
C SER A 263 14.37 -5.27 2.58
N GLU A 264 13.33 -5.47 1.76
CA GLU A 264 13.44 -6.09 0.43
C GLU A 264 13.39 -5.07 -0.72
N VAL A 265 13.27 -3.77 -0.43
CA VAL A 265 13.25 -2.72 -1.46
C VAL A 265 14.62 -2.59 -2.11
N ALA A 266 14.70 -2.85 -3.41
CA ALA A 266 15.92 -2.65 -4.17
C ALA A 266 16.19 -1.15 -4.34
N GLN A 267 17.37 -0.70 -3.92
CA GLN A 267 17.75 0.71 -4.00
C GLN A 267 17.74 1.22 -5.44
N GLY A 268 17.11 2.37 -5.67
CA GLY A 268 17.06 3.04 -6.97
C GLY A 268 15.97 2.50 -7.92
N PHE A 269 15.17 1.54 -7.50
CA PHE A 269 14.05 1.02 -8.28
C PHE A 269 12.71 1.65 -7.87
N LEU A 270 11.81 1.74 -8.85
CA LEU A 270 10.46 2.27 -8.68
C LEU A 270 9.58 1.26 -7.94
N ILE A 271 8.93 1.72 -6.88
CA ILE A 271 7.90 0.96 -6.16
C ILE A 271 6.53 1.63 -6.27
N GLY A 272 5.47 0.87 -5.99
CA GLY A 272 4.14 1.44 -5.83
C GLY A 272 4.06 2.42 -4.66
N GLY A 273 3.24 3.46 -4.80
CA GLY A 273 3.08 4.51 -3.79
C GLY A 273 4.08 5.65 -3.89
N ASP A 274 5.17 5.50 -4.66
CA ASP A 274 6.19 6.52 -4.88
C ASP A 274 5.62 7.80 -5.49
N VAL A 275 6.20 8.92 -5.06
CA VAL A 275 6.02 10.23 -5.67
C VAL A 275 7.23 10.53 -6.55
N LEU A 276 6.96 10.90 -7.80
CA LEU A 276 7.98 11.02 -8.85
C LEU A 276 7.64 12.12 -9.86
N ARG A 277 8.65 12.43 -10.68
CA ARG A 277 8.56 13.26 -11.87
C ARG A 277 8.77 12.40 -13.11
N LEU A 278 8.00 12.72 -14.13
CA LEU A 278 8.07 12.12 -15.46
C LEU A 278 8.83 13.10 -16.37
N LEU A 279 10.11 12.83 -16.61
CA LEU A 279 11.00 13.69 -17.39
C LEU A 279 10.95 13.30 -18.86
N TYR A 280 10.78 14.29 -19.74
CA TYR A 280 10.69 14.11 -21.17
C TYR A 280 12.03 14.43 -21.85
N GLY A 281 12.60 13.43 -22.54
CA GLY A 281 13.87 13.56 -23.25
C GLY A 281 15.03 14.02 -22.36
N HIS A 282 16.08 14.55 -23.00
CA HIS A 282 17.27 15.10 -22.31
C HIS A 282 17.16 16.61 -22.01
N MET A 283 15.98 17.22 -22.17
CA MET A 283 15.82 18.69 -22.24
C MET A 283 15.28 19.34 -20.95
N ASP A 284 15.43 18.72 -19.79
CA ASP A 284 14.87 19.21 -18.51
C ASP A 284 13.37 19.54 -18.57
N GLU A 285 12.63 18.89 -19.48
CA GLU A 285 11.18 18.99 -19.58
C GLU A 285 10.51 17.92 -18.72
N CYS A 286 9.37 18.25 -18.12
CA CYS A 286 8.63 17.28 -17.32
C CYS A 286 7.11 17.41 -17.47
N LEU A 287 6.42 16.32 -17.22
CA LEU A 287 4.96 16.28 -17.21
C LEU A 287 4.41 17.10 -16.04
N THR A 288 3.56 18.08 -16.34
CA THR A 288 3.02 19.03 -15.37
C THR A 288 1.57 19.41 -15.68
N VAL A 289 0.94 20.10 -14.74
CA VAL A 289 -0.29 20.86 -14.96
C VAL A 289 0.00 22.37 -15.08
N PRO A 290 -0.91 23.16 -15.69
CA PRO A 290 -0.82 24.61 -15.70
C PRO A 290 -0.82 25.21 -14.29
N SER A 291 -0.21 26.37 -14.14
CA SER A 291 -0.24 27.12 -12.87
C SER A 291 -1.65 27.61 -12.57
N GLY A 292 -1.98 27.78 -11.27
CA GLY A 292 -3.30 28.23 -10.82
C GLY A 292 -3.65 29.69 -11.15
N GLN A 293 -2.83 30.38 -11.94
CA GLN A 293 -3.15 31.71 -12.48
C GLN A 293 -4.28 31.65 -13.51
N TYR A 294 -4.46 30.48 -14.14
CA TYR A 294 -5.56 30.19 -15.06
C TYR A 294 -6.55 29.29 -14.32
N GLY A 295 -7.84 29.64 -14.31
CA GLY A 295 -8.85 29.03 -13.42
C GLY A 295 -8.94 27.50 -13.43
N GLU A 296 -9.69 26.92 -12.49
CA GLU A 296 -9.77 25.46 -12.20
C GLU A 296 -9.99 24.54 -13.41
N GLU A 297 -10.66 25.02 -14.46
CA GLU A 297 -10.88 24.27 -15.70
C GLU A 297 -9.58 24.08 -16.51
N HIS A 298 -8.72 25.09 -16.55
CA HIS A 298 -7.43 25.03 -17.25
C HIS A 298 -6.45 24.08 -16.55
N ARG A 299 -6.54 23.97 -15.22
CA ARG A 299 -5.72 23.06 -14.38
C ARG A 299 -6.01 21.57 -14.61
N ARG A 300 -6.99 21.23 -15.45
CA ARG A 300 -7.28 19.83 -15.81
C ARG A 300 -6.45 19.33 -16.99
N THR A 301 -5.88 20.23 -17.79
CA THR A 301 -5.06 19.85 -18.95
C THR A 301 -3.64 19.46 -18.54
N ILE A 302 -3.02 18.59 -19.33
CA ILE A 302 -1.68 18.05 -19.06
C ILE A 302 -0.70 18.57 -20.11
N HIS A 303 0.49 18.96 -19.68
CA HIS A 303 1.52 19.55 -20.53
C HIS A 303 2.90 19.03 -20.20
N TYR A 304 3.81 19.15 -21.17
CA TYR A 304 5.24 19.16 -20.95
C TYR A 304 5.73 20.60 -20.89
N GLU A 305 6.51 20.90 -19.86
CA GLU A 305 7.10 22.22 -19.65
C GLU A 305 8.54 22.04 -19.16
N GLY A 306 9.44 22.90 -19.67
CA GLY A 306 10.85 22.91 -19.30
C GLY A 306 11.21 23.90 -18.20
N GLY A 307 12.47 23.82 -17.74
CA GLY A 307 13.03 24.78 -16.79
C GLY A 307 12.58 24.55 -15.35
N ALA A 308 12.25 25.62 -14.62
CA ALA A 308 12.04 25.56 -13.17
C ALA A 308 10.91 24.64 -12.69
N VAL A 309 9.98 24.25 -13.58
CA VAL A 309 8.87 23.34 -13.23
C VAL A 309 9.32 21.97 -12.73
N SER A 310 10.51 21.52 -13.11
CA SER A 310 11.14 20.30 -12.58
C SER A 310 11.46 20.38 -11.09
N SER A 311 11.40 21.57 -10.48
CA SER A 311 11.56 21.80 -9.04
C SER A 311 10.25 22.24 -8.34
N HIS A 312 9.14 22.29 -9.07
CA HIS A 312 7.85 22.71 -8.53
C HIS A 312 6.95 21.54 -8.12
N ALA A 313 6.04 21.75 -7.17
CA ALA A 313 5.11 20.73 -6.71
C ALA A 313 4.06 20.29 -7.75
N ARG A 314 3.87 21.08 -8.82
CA ARG A 314 2.91 20.78 -9.92
C ARG A 314 3.40 19.75 -10.94
N SER A 315 4.65 19.31 -10.84
CA SER A 315 5.22 18.20 -11.61
C SER A 315 5.26 16.88 -10.83
N LEU A 316 4.70 16.85 -9.61
CA LEU A 316 4.70 15.67 -8.74
C LEU A 316 3.51 14.76 -9.02
N TRP A 317 3.82 13.50 -9.32
CA TRP A 317 2.87 12.44 -9.59
C TRP A 317 3.09 11.29 -8.63
N LYS A 318 2.01 10.79 -8.02
CA LYS A 318 2.02 9.57 -7.23
C LYS A 318 1.55 8.41 -8.08
N LEU A 319 2.32 7.32 -8.07
CA LEU A 319 1.95 6.07 -8.73
C LEU A 319 1.18 5.19 -7.74
N GLU A 320 -0.06 4.86 -8.06
CA GLU A 320 -0.92 4.02 -7.22
C GLU A 320 -1.24 2.72 -7.96
N THR A 321 -0.88 1.58 -7.38
CA THR A 321 -1.21 0.26 -7.96
C THR A 321 -2.69 -0.06 -7.75
N LEU A 322 -3.20 -1.05 -8.49
CA LEU A 322 -4.63 -1.41 -8.43
C LEU A 322 -4.99 -2.37 -7.27
N ARG A 323 -4.00 -2.77 -6.48
CA ARG A 323 -4.13 -3.76 -5.40
C ARG A 323 -3.92 -3.06 -4.07
N VAL A 324 -4.48 -3.63 -3.00
CA VAL A 324 -4.18 -3.21 -1.62
C VAL A 324 -3.00 -4.00 -1.09
N VAL A 325 -3.08 -5.33 -1.09
CA VAL A 325 -1.97 -6.20 -0.69
C VAL A 325 -0.78 -5.97 -1.62
N TRP A 326 0.40 -5.76 -1.03
CA TRP A 326 1.65 -5.49 -1.76
C TRP A 326 1.54 -4.29 -2.72
N SER A 327 0.73 -3.29 -2.37
CA SER A 327 0.55 -2.12 -3.23
C SER A 327 1.84 -1.30 -3.40
N GLY A 328 2.81 -1.46 -2.49
CA GLY A 328 4.16 -0.90 -2.53
C GLY A 328 5.24 -1.83 -3.06
N SER A 329 4.88 -2.92 -3.76
CA SER A 329 5.84 -3.78 -4.47
C SER A 329 6.56 -3.05 -5.61
N HIS A 330 7.66 -3.64 -6.10
CA HIS A 330 8.37 -3.15 -7.28
C HIS A 330 7.44 -3.11 -8.50
N ILE A 331 7.47 -2.00 -9.25
CA ILE A 331 6.68 -1.85 -10.47
C ILE A 331 7.38 -2.57 -11.61
N ARG A 332 6.64 -3.50 -12.22
CA ARG A 332 7.10 -4.27 -13.38
C ARG A 332 6.65 -3.67 -14.70
N TRP A 333 7.34 -4.04 -15.77
CA TRP A 333 6.91 -3.69 -17.12
C TRP A 333 5.51 -4.24 -17.42
N GLY A 334 4.65 -3.37 -17.94
CA GLY A 334 3.25 -3.66 -18.23
C GLY A 334 2.36 -3.79 -16.99
N GLN A 335 2.86 -3.55 -15.77
CA GLN A 335 2.02 -3.56 -14.58
C GLN A 335 1.03 -2.38 -14.60
N PRO A 336 -0.28 -2.64 -14.44
CA PRO A 336 -1.28 -1.56 -14.41
C PRO A 336 -1.19 -0.70 -13.15
N PHE A 337 -1.29 0.61 -13.31
CA PHE A 337 -1.35 1.59 -12.22
C PHE A 337 -2.22 2.80 -12.60
N ARG A 338 -2.56 3.61 -11.60
CA ARG A 338 -3.13 4.95 -11.73
C ARG A 338 -2.06 6.00 -11.45
N LEU A 339 -2.14 7.14 -12.13
CA LEU A 339 -1.33 8.32 -11.84
C LEU A 339 -2.18 9.39 -11.17
N ARG A 340 -1.78 9.78 -9.96
CA ARG A 340 -2.45 10.81 -9.17
C ARG A 340 -1.58 12.04 -9.07
N HIS A 341 -2.09 13.19 -9.45
CA HIS A 341 -1.36 14.44 -9.31
C HIS A 341 -1.43 14.93 -7.85
N VAL A 342 -0.28 15.04 -7.19
CA VAL A 342 -0.17 15.14 -5.72
C VAL A 342 -0.93 16.34 -5.15
N THR A 343 -0.69 17.54 -5.68
CA THR A 343 -1.26 18.78 -5.10
C THR A 343 -2.75 18.94 -5.38
N THR A 344 -3.27 18.37 -6.48
CA THR A 344 -4.72 18.40 -6.77
C THR A 344 -5.49 17.23 -6.16
N GLY A 345 -4.82 16.10 -5.93
CA GLY A 345 -5.46 14.84 -5.57
C GLY A 345 -6.26 14.16 -6.69
N LYS A 346 -6.25 14.71 -7.91
CA LYS A 346 -6.96 14.22 -9.09
C LYS A 346 -6.14 13.17 -9.86
N TYR A 347 -6.80 12.40 -10.70
CA TYR A 347 -6.22 11.30 -11.46
C TYR A 347 -6.09 11.64 -12.94
N LEU A 348 -5.00 11.21 -13.56
CA LEU A 348 -4.85 11.22 -15.01
C LEU A 348 -5.87 10.28 -15.63
N SER A 349 -6.62 10.74 -16.63
CA SER A 349 -7.70 9.98 -17.26
C SER A 349 -7.76 10.24 -18.76
N LEU A 350 -8.04 9.19 -19.52
CA LEU A 350 -8.50 9.26 -20.90
C LEU A 350 -10.03 9.30 -20.90
N THR A 351 -10.61 10.45 -21.22
CA THR A 351 -12.07 10.62 -21.29
C THR A 351 -12.67 9.95 -22.53
N GLU A 352 -13.98 9.79 -22.55
CA GLU A 352 -14.72 9.25 -23.70
C GLU A 352 -14.50 10.07 -24.99
N GLU A 353 -14.31 11.37 -24.85
CA GLU A 353 -13.96 12.31 -25.94
C GLU A 353 -12.49 12.20 -26.39
N LYS A 354 -11.78 11.14 -25.97
CA LYS A 354 -10.36 10.89 -26.26
C LYS A 354 -9.43 12.03 -25.81
N SER A 355 -9.84 12.77 -24.77
CA SER A 355 -9.05 13.84 -24.20
C SER A 355 -8.32 13.36 -22.95
N LEU A 356 -7.05 13.75 -22.81
CA LEU A 356 -6.25 13.46 -21.63
C LEU A 356 -6.41 14.59 -20.60
N LEU A 357 -7.06 14.29 -19.47
CA LEU A 357 -7.42 15.28 -18.46
C LEU A 357 -7.25 14.74 -17.03
N LEU A 358 -7.20 15.65 -16.05
CA LEU A 358 -7.37 15.33 -14.64
C LEU A 358 -8.85 15.22 -14.27
N VAL A 359 -9.21 14.10 -13.64
CA VAL A 359 -10.55 13.82 -13.11
C VAL A 359 -10.52 13.65 -11.59
N ASP A 360 -11.63 13.99 -10.94
CA ASP A 360 -11.79 13.82 -9.50
C ASP A 360 -11.82 12.32 -9.12
N LYS A 361 -11.55 12.01 -7.84
CA LYS A 361 -11.47 10.64 -7.29
C LYS A 361 -12.72 9.83 -7.63
N GLU A 362 -13.88 10.46 -7.56
CA GLU A 362 -15.19 9.82 -7.74
C GLU A 362 -15.46 9.39 -9.20
N LYS A 363 -14.67 9.90 -10.15
CA LYS A 363 -14.76 9.60 -11.59
C LYS A 363 -13.56 8.81 -12.11
N ALA A 364 -12.66 8.38 -11.23
CA ALA A 364 -11.40 7.74 -11.59
C ALA A 364 -11.53 6.21 -11.74
N ASP A 365 -12.45 5.78 -12.61
CA ASP A 365 -12.71 4.36 -12.83
C ASP A 365 -11.55 3.65 -13.56
N ILE A 366 -11.50 2.33 -13.45
CA ILE A 366 -10.41 1.53 -14.01
C ILE A 366 -10.28 1.66 -15.53
N LYS A 367 -11.37 1.85 -16.28
CA LYS A 367 -11.33 1.87 -17.75
C LYS A 367 -10.67 3.12 -18.31
N SER A 368 -10.80 4.24 -17.60
CA SER A 368 -10.32 5.55 -18.05
C SER A 368 -8.98 5.96 -17.44
N THR A 369 -8.60 5.42 -16.27
CA THR A 369 -7.46 5.91 -15.48
C THR A 369 -6.27 4.97 -15.38
N VAL A 370 -6.32 3.81 -16.05
CA VAL A 370 -5.27 2.80 -15.90
C VAL A 370 -4.26 2.84 -17.03
N PHE A 371 -3.02 3.06 -16.62
CA PHE A 371 -1.85 3.12 -17.47
C PHE A 371 -0.86 2.03 -17.07
N CYS A 372 0.15 1.81 -17.90
CA CYS A 372 1.28 0.97 -17.57
C CYS A 372 2.56 1.52 -18.22
N PHE A 373 3.70 1.19 -17.64
CA PHE A 373 5.00 1.44 -18.24
C PHE A 373 5.36 0.32 -19.21
N ARG A 374 5.97 0.66 -20.34
CA ARG A 374 6.49 -0.26 -21.35
C ARG A 374 7.94 0.11 -21.64
N SER A 375 8.77 -0.89 -21.90
CA SER A 375 10.18 -0.70 -22.29
C SER A 375 10.34 -0.31 -23.76
N SER A 376 9.34 -0.63 -24.59
CA SER A 376 9.27 -0.24 -26.00
C SER A 376 7.81 -0.16 -26.48
N LYS A 377 7.61 0.39 -27.68
CA LYS A 377 6.30 0.45 -28.36
C LYS A 377 5.97 -0.78 -29.20
N GLU A 378 6.75 -1.86 -29.04
CA GLU A 378 6.52 -3.10 -29.78
C GLU A 378 5.28 -3.82 -29.25
N LYS A 379 4.62 -4.54 -30.17
CA LYS A 379 3.50 -5.43 -29.84
C LYS A 379 4.04 -6.62 -29.06
N LEU A 380 4.01 -6.55 -27.74
CA LEU A 380 4.25 -7.71 -26.88
C LEU A 380 2.94 -8.48 -26.71
N ASP A 381 3.02 -9.80 -26.79
CA ASP A 381 1.94 -10.66 -26.34
C ASP A 381 1.65 -10.37 -24.85
N PRO A 382 0.38 -10.27 -24.44
CA PRO A 382 0.02 -10.19 -23.04
C PRO A 382 0.34 -11.54 -22.38
N GLY A 383 1.60 -11.74 -22.00
CA GLY A 383 2.05 -12.93 -21.30
C GLY A 383 1.23 -13.16 -20.03
N THR A 384 1.15 -14.41 -19.58
CA THR A 384 0.41 -14.80 -18.38
C THR A 384 1.04 -14.12 -17.16
N LYS A 385 0.45 -13.01 -16.72
CA LYS A 385 0.92 -12.29 -15.53
C LYS A 385 0.55 -13.11 -14.30
N LYS A 386 1.51 -13.88 -13.79
CA LYS A 386 1.39 -14.47 -12.45
C LYS A 386 1.36 -13.34 -11.42
N GLU A 387 0.43 -13.46 -10.49
CA GLU A 387 0.46 -12.68 -9.26
C GLU A 387 1.69 -13.10 -8.47
N VAL A 388 2.39 -12.11 -7.92
CA VAL A 388 3.58 -12.34 -7.11
C VAL A 388 3.21 -11.93 -5.70
N ASP A 389 3.33 -12.88 -4.78
CA ASP A 389 3.29 -12.58 -3.35
C ASP A 389 4.67 -12.04 -2.95
N GLY A 390 4.71 -10.89 -2.27
CA GLY A 390 5.95 -10.21 -1.88
C GLY A 390 6.29 -8.97 -2.71
N MET A 391 7.52 -8.48 -2.56
CA MET A 391 8.00 -7.26 -3.23
C MET A 391 8.18 -7.40 -4.75
N GLY A 392 8.29 -8.63 -5.26
CA GLY A 392 8.47 -8.89 -6.69
C GLY A 392 9.81 -8.42 -7.27
N VAL A 393 9.99 -8.64 -8.57
CA VAL A 393 11.25 -8.36 -9.27
C VAL A 393 11.40 -6.86 -9.57
N PRO A 394 12.53 -6.23 -9.22
CA PRO A 394 12.80 -4.83 -9.52
C PRO A 394 13.19 -4.62 -11.00
N ASP A 395 12.25 -4.11 -11.81
CA ASP A 395 12.43 -3.94 -13.26
C ASP A 395 12.78 -2.51 -13.69
N ILE A 396 12.14 -1.49 -13.06
CA ILE A 396 12.20 -0.10 -13.51
C ILE A 396 13.09 0.70 -12.55
N LYS A 397 14.18 1.25 -13.06
CA LYS A 397 15.18 2.00 -12.30
C LYS A 397 15.09 3.50 -12.57
N TYR A 398 15.14 4.31 -11.51
CA TYR A 398 15.20 5.77 -11.61
C TYR A 398 16.46 6.22 -12.35
N GLY A 399 16.33 7.24 -13.21
CA GLY A 399 17.44 7.79 -14.00
C GLY A 399 17.91 6.93 -15.19
N ASP A 400 17.82 5.60 -15.09
CA ASP A 400 18.40 4.69 -16.08
C ASP A 400 17.35 4.09 -17.03
N SER A 401 16.13 3.86 -16.55
CA SER A 401 15.07 3.26 -17.38
C SER A 401 14.38 4.30 -18.25
N VAL A 402 14.28 4.00 -19.55
CA VAL A 402 13.45 4.75 -20.49
C VAL A 402 12.07 4.09 -20.54
N CYS A 403 11.05 4.83 -20.12
CA CYS A 403 9.70 4.35 -19.95
C CYS A 403 8.76 4.97 -20.99
N TYR A 404 7.92 4.15 -21.60
CA TYR A 404 6.78 4.61 -22.40
C TYR A 404 5.49 4.37 -21.63
N ILE A 405 4.64 5.38 -21.50
CA ILE A 405 3.34 5.25 -20.83
C ILE A 405 2.29 4.85 -21.86
N GLN A 406 1.61 3.73 -21.61
CA GLN A 406 0.51 3.24 -22.43
C GLN A 406 -0.78 3.19 -21.61
N HIS A 407 -1.88 3.69 -22.15
CA HIS A 407 -3.20 3.46 -21.60
C HIS A 407 -3.62 2.01 -21.83
N VAL A 408 -3.96 1.28 -20.76
CA VAL A 408 -4.10 -0.18 -20.81
C VAL A 408 -5.28 -0.62 -21.67
N PHE A 409 -6.42 0.07 -21.60
CA PHE A 409 -7.64 -0.37 -22.29
C PHE A 409 -7.68 0.05 -23.76
N SER A 410 -7.21 1.26 -24.09
CA SER A 410 -7.18 1.73 -25.49
C SER A 410 -5.91 1.31 -26.23
N CYS A 411 -4.89 0.81 -25.51
CA CYS A 411 -3.56 0.49 -26.04
C CYS A 411 -2.84 1.68 -26.72
N GLN A 412 -3.27 2.91 -26.42
CA GLN A 412 -2.70 4.13 -26.98
C GLN A 412 -1.59 4.70 -26.07
N TRP A 413 -0.68 5.45 -26.67
CA TRP A 413 0.54 5.96 -26.06
C TRP A 413 0.39 7.41 -25.60
N LEU A 414 0.93 7.72 -24.43
CA LEU A 414 1.15 9.09 -24.00
C LEU A 414 2.22 9.73 -24.89
N THR A 415 1.86 10.85 -25.50
CA THR A 415 2.74 11.63 -26.38
C THR A 415 2.38 13.11 -26.26
N TYR A 416 2.92 13.97 -27.11
CA TYR A 416 2.62 15.40 -27.16
C TYR A 416 1.93 15.78 -28.47
N GLN A 417 1.14 16.85 -28.41
CA GLN A 417 0.56 17.47 -29.59
C GLN A 417 1.61 18.38 -30.25
N THR A 418 1.90 18.16 -31.53
CA THR A 418 2.80 19.03 -32.31
C THR A 418 2.19 20.43 -32.44
N VAL A 419 2.95 21.46 -32.07
CA VAL A 419 2.52 22.86 -32.18
C VAL A 419 2.78 23.34 -33.62
N ASP A 420 1.78 23.97 -34.24
CA ASP A 420 1.93 24.58 -35.57
C ASP A 420 3.04 25.66 -35.58
N ALA A 421 3.83 25.71 -36.65
CA ALA A 421 4.99 26.61 -36.80
C ALA A 421 4.66 28.12 -36.69
N LYS A 422 3.38 28.50 -36.72
CA LYS A 422 2.92 29.87 -36.47
C LYS A 422 2.84 30.21 -34.97
N CYS A 423 2.51 29.25 -34.10
CA CYS A 423 2.38 29.46 -32.65
C CYS A 423 3.73 29.44 -31.91
N ALA A 424 4.73 28.73 -32.42
CA ALA A 424 6.08 28.69 -31.83
C ALA A 424 6.74 30.09 -31.72
N ARG A 425 6.33 31.05 -32.57
CA ARG A 425 6.84 32.43 -32.58
C ARG A 425 6.33 33.30 -31.43
N MET A 426 5.32 32.85 -30.66
CA MET A 426 4.73 33.63 -29.55
C MET A 426 5.22 33.23 -28.15
N GLY A 427 6.33 32.48 -28.04
CA GLY A 427 7.06 32.30 -26.78
C GLY A 427 6.45 31.33 -25.76
N GLY A 428 5.39 30.60 -26.10
CA GLY A 428 4.85 29.53 -25.26
C GLY A 428 5.62 28.21 -25.43
N VAL A 429 6.47 27.86 -24.46
CA VAL A 429 7.27 26.61 -24.45
C VAL A 429 6.50 25.44 -23.78
N GLN A 430 5.17 25.43 -23.88
CA GLN A 430 4.33 24.37 -23.31
C GLN A 430 3.77 23.50 -24.45
N ARG A 431 4.03 22.18 -24.37
CA ARG A 431 3.48 21.19 -25.29
C ARG A 431 2.37 20.43 -24.61
N LYS A 432 1.16 20.43 -25.17
CA LYS A 432 0.04 19.69 -24.60
C LYS A 432 0.29 18.18 -24.71
N ALA A 433 0.15 17.45 -23.61
CA ALA A 433 0.22 15.99 -23.62
C ALA A 433 -1.12 15.39 -24.09
N ILE A 434 -1.05 14.34 -24.90
CA ILE A 434 -2.21 13.66 -25.50
C ILE A 434 -2.00 12.14 -25.48
N ILE A 435 -3.06 11.40 -25.79
CA ILE A 435 -3.01 9.95 -26.01
C ILE A 435 -3.20 9.67 -27.50
N HIS A 436 -2.26 8.97 -28.13
CA HIS A 436 -2.24 8.71 -29.58
C HIS A 436 -1.97 7.24 -29.91
N HIS A 437 -2.44 6.76 -31.06
CA HIS A 437 -2.33 5.35 -31.43
C HIS A 437 -0.90 4.91 -31.76
N GLU A 438 -0.07 5.81 -32.30
CA GLU A 438 1.36 5.55 -32.57
C GLU A 438 2.28 6.18 -31.53
N GLY A 439 1.94 7.40 -31.07
CA GLY A 439 2.86 8.31 -30.39
C GLY A 439 4.13 8.63 -31.22
N HIS A 440 4.98 9.51 -30.72
CA HIS A 440 6.24 9.89 -31.36
C HIS A 440 7.41 8.97 -30.96
N MET A 441 8.50 8.95 -31.73
CA MET A 441 9.65 8.08 -31.44
C MET A 441 10.45 8.54 -30.22
N ASP A 442 10.35 9.83 -29.89
CA ASP A 442 11.05 10.51 -28.79
C ASP A 442 10.21 10.59 -27.49
N ASP A 443 9.12 9.83 -27.39
CA ASP A 443 8.25 9.76 -26.19
C ASP A 443 8.92 9.15 -24.94
N GLY A 444 10.19 8.74 -25.02
CA GLY A 444 10.89 8.07 -23.93
C GLY A 444 10.97 8.95 -22.68
N LEU A 445 10.41 8.48 -21.57
CA LEU A 445 10.40 9.20 -20.30
C LEU A 445 11.44 8.61 -19.34
N THR A 446 12.23 9.48 -18.71
CA THR A 446 13.06 9.09 -17.57
C THR A 446 12.33 9.42 -16.27
N LEU A 447 12.46 8.57 -15.25
CA LEU A 447 11.82 8.77 -13.96
C LEU A 447 12.79 9.42 -12.98
N SER A 448 12.32 10.41 -12.23
CA SER A 448 13.04 10.99 -11.08
C SER A 448 12.20 10.91 -9.83
N ARG A 449 12.71 10.28 -8.77
CA ARG A 449 12.04 10.22 -7.47
C ARG A 449 12.04 11.60 -6.80
N SER A 450 10.94 11.98 -6.14
CA SER A 450 10.93 13.19 -5.31
C SER A 450 11.63 12.95 -3.97
N GLN A 451 12.16 14.00 -3.36
CA GLN A 451 12.61 13.93 -1.96
C GLN A 451 11.41 13.71 -1.02
N GLN A 452 11.65 13.09 0.13
CA GLN A 452 10.58 12.75 1.07
C GLN A 452 9.87 14.02 1.58
N GLU A 453 10.64 15.02 1.98
CA GLU A 453 10.15 16.31 2.49
C GLU A 453 9.34 17.07 1.44
N GLU A 454 9.78 17.03 0.19
CA GLU A 454 9.08 17.64 -0.94
C GLU A 454 7.72 16.96 -1.17
N SER A 455 7.69 15.63 -1.19
CA SER A 455 6.46 14.85 -1.36
C SER A 455 5.47 15.11 -0.22
N HIS A 456 5.98 15.23 1.00
CA HIS A 456 5.21 15.51 2.20
C HIS A 456 4.62 16.92 2.14
N ALA A 457 5.43 17.93 1.85
CA ALA A 457 4.98 19.32 1.71
C ALA A 457 3.90 19.47 0.62
N ALA A 458 4.06 18.79 -0.52
CA ALA A 458 3.07 18.81 -1.60
C ALA A 458 1.71 18.22 -1.18
N ARG A 459 1.72 17.18 -0.33
CA ARG A 459 0.49 16.62 0.24
C ARG A 459 -0.13 17.53 1.28
N VAL A 460 0.67 18.15 2.16
CA VAL A 460 0.19 19.17 3.11
C VAL A 460 -0.50 20.32 2.38
N ILE A 461 0.07 20.81 1.26
CA ILE A 461 -0.57 21.83 0.41
C ILE A 461 -1.97 21.38 -0.01
N ARG A 462 -2.13 20.13 -0.47
CA ARG A 462 -3.43 19.58 -0.85
C ARG A 462 -4.41 19.57 0.32
N SER A 463 -3.99 19.08 1.49
CA SER A 463 -4.85 18.99 2.68
C SER A 463 -5.31 20.38 3.11
N ILE A 464 -4.41 21.36 3.14
CA ILE A 464 -4.70 22.78 3.41
C ILE A 464 -5.73 23.32 2.40
N VAL A 465 -5.45 23.21 1.11
CA VAL A 465 -6.34 23.72 0.04
C VAL A 465 -7.73 23.06 0.12
N SER A 466 -7.80 21.77 0.43
CA SER A 466 -9.08 21.06 0.59
C SER A 466 -9.89 21.61 1.76
N VAL A 467 -9.27 21.82 2.93
CA VAL A 467 -9.93 22.38 4.11
C VAL A 467 -10.40 23.81 3.85
N PHE A 468 -9.55 24.67 3.27
CA PHE A 468 -9.92 26.04 2.94
C PHE A 468 -11.04 26.12 1.91
N ASN A 469 -11.01 25.31 0.84
CA ASN A 469 -12.09 25.30 -0.15
C ASN A 469 -13.42 24.82 0.46
N LYS A 470 -13.39 23.82 1.35
CA LYS A 470 -14.59 23.41 2.10
C LYS A 470 -15.13 24.52 3.00
N PHE A 471 -14.24 25.31 3.60
CA PHE A 471 -14.61 26.44 4.44
C PHE A 471 -15.20 27.61 3.65
N ILE A 472 -14.57 27.97 2.53
CA ILE A 472 -14.98 29.10 1.67
C ILE A 472 -16.33 28.80 1.00
N ASN A 473 -16.52 27.58 0.50
CA ASN A 473 -17.72 27.20 -0.24
C ASN A 473 -18.90 26.78 0.65
N ARG A 474 -18.79 26.91 1.97
CA ARG A 474 -19.93 26.62 2.87
C ARG A 474 -20.96 27.75 2.81
N PRO A 475 -22.24 27.45 2.56
CA PRO A 475 -23.28 28.48 2.39
C PRO A 475 -23.72 29.16 3.70
N ASP A 476 -23.34 28.67 4.89
CA ASP A 476 -23.80 29.19 6.18
C ASP A 476 -22.66 29.85 7.00
N PRO A 477 -22.70 31.19 7.24
CA PRO A 477 -21.71 31.92 8.03
C PRO A 477 -21.59 31.45 9.49
N ARG A 478 -22.64 30.84 10.08
CA ARG A 478 -22.59 30.37 11.48
C ARG A 478 -21.74 29.10 11.63
N LYS A 479 -21.69 28.27 10.58
CA LYS A 479 -20.86 27.04 10.51
C LYS A 479 -19.41 27.28 10.08
N GLN A 480 -19.06 28.52 9.70
CA GLN A 480 -17.66 28.94 9.56
C GLN A 480 -16.99 29.12 10.93
N LYS A 481 -17.72 29.57 11.97
CA LYS A 481 -17.13 29.79 13.31
C LYS A 481 -16.63 28.51 14.00
N GLU A 482 -17.23 27.35 13.73
CA GLU A 482 -16.81 26.05 14.30
C GLU A 482 -15.48 25.53 13.73
N LEU A 483 -15.07 25.97 12.53
CA LEU A 483 -13.79 25.58 11.93
C LEU A 483 -12.61 26.44 12.42
N CYS A 484 -12.86 27.69 12.82
CA CYS A 484 -11.83 28.55 13.41
C CYS A 484 -11.34 28.04 14.78
N THR A 485 -12.02 27.08 15.39
CA THR A 485 -11.62 26.46 16.68
C THR A 485 -10.79 25.18 16.51
N VAL A 486 -10.58 24.72 15.28
CA VAL A 486 -9.81 23.51 14.94
C VAL A 486 -8.38 23.85 14.44
N PHE A 487 -8.11 25.12 14.17
CA PHE A 487 -6.77 25.63 13.82
C PHE A 487 -6.03 26.20 15.03
#